data_AF-R9GWF6-F1
#
_entry.id   AF-R9GWF6-F1
#
_cell.length_a   1.000
_cell.length_b   1.000
_cell.length_c   1.000
_cell.angle_alpha   90.00
_cell.angle_beta   90.00
_cell.angle_gamma   90.00
#
_symmetry.space_group_name_H-M   'P 1'
#
loop_
_entity.id
_entity.type
_entity.pdbx_description
1 polymer ?
#
loop_
_entity_poly.entity_id
_entity_poly.type
_entity_poly.pdbx_seq_one_letter_code
_entity_poly.pdbx_strand_id
1 'polypeptide(L)' 'MTTLILQVPEQLEKEHNQTVRFIAAKLYESGKLSLGQAAEMCSMKKWNFAEILIDYGVYYLDSSIEADLKNE' A
#
# COMPACT_ATOMS: atom_id res chain seq x y z
N MET A 1 -17.83 -2.30 4.72
CA MET A 1 -16.94 -1.33 4.04
C MET A 1 -17.45 0.06 4.32
N THR A 2 -16.55 1.00 4.56
CA THR A 2 -16.87 2.42 4.74
C THR A 2 -16.28 3.19 3.56
N THR A 3 -17.00 4.18 3.05
CA THR A 3 -16.57 4.95 1.87
C THR A 3 -15.88 6.24 2.31
N LEU A 4 -14.66 6.45 1.82
CA LEU A 4 -13.92 7.72 1.95
C LEU A 4 -14.00 8.45 0.61
N ILE A 5 -14.42 9.72 0.63
CA ILE A 5 -14.47 10.56 -0.58
C ILE A 5 -13.31 11.56 -0.48
N LEU A 6 -12.45 11.56 -1.51
CA LEU A 6 -11.30 12.46 -1.62
C LEU A 6 -11.47 13.31 -2.88
N GLN A 7 -11.22 14.62 -2.76
CA GLN A 7 -11.08 15.48 -3.94
C GLN A 7 -9.64 15.40 -4.41
N VAL A 8 -9.44 14.94 -5.64
CA VAL A 8 -8.13 14.80 -6.28
C VAL A 8 -8.11 15.54 -7.62
N PRO A 9 -6.94 16.01 -8.08
CA PRO A 9 -6.79 16.52 -9.45
C PRO A 9 -7.23 15.49 -10.51
N GLU A 10 -7.75 15.98 -11.64
CA GLU A 10 -8.27 15.16 -12.75
C GLU A 10 -7.24 14.15 -13.28
N GLN A 11 -5.95 14.48 -13.24
CA GLN A 11 -4.89 13.56 -13.64
C GLN A 11 -4.88 12.25 -12.81
N LEU A 12 -5.17 12.34 -11.50
CA LEU A 12 -5.21 11.17 -10.62
C LEU A 12 -6.44 10.30 -10.86
N GLU A 13 -7.53 10.89 -11.39
CA GLU A 13 -8.71 10.14 -11.82
C GLU A 13 -8.44 9.37 -13.10
N LYS A 14 -7.69 9.95 -14.06
CA LYS A 14 -7.26 9.26 -15.28
C LYS A 14 -6.44 8.00 -14.98
N GLU A 15 -5.71 8.00 -13.87
CA GLU A 15 -4.95 6.86 -13.37
C GLU A 15 -5.58 6.25 -12.10
N HIS A 16 -6.92 6.21 -12.00
CA HIS A 16 -7.65 5.80 -10.80
C HIS A 16 -7.09 4.54 -10.12
N ASN A 17 -6.83 3.48 -10.90
CA ASN A 17 -6.30 2.23 -10.36
C ASN A 17 -4.90 2.38 -9.74
N GLN A 18 -4.02 3.17 -10.36
CA GLN A 18 -2.68 3.43 -9.83
C GLN A 18 -2.75 4.30 -8.59
N THR A 19 -3.62 5.32 -8.59
CA THR A 19 -3.88 6.18 -7.44
C THR A 19 -4.38 5.37 -6.24
N VAL A 20 -5.36 4.49 -6.45
CA VAL A 20 -5.91 3.63 -5.39
C VAL A 20 -4.84 2.69 -4.82
N ARG A 21 -4.04 2.06 -5.69
CA ARG A 21 -2.93 1.20 -5.27
C ARG A 21 -1.86 1.94 -4.48
N PHE A 22 -1.49 3.15 -4.93
CA PHE A 22 -0.55 4.00 -4.23
C PHE A 22 -1.05 4.37 -2.82
N ILE A 23 -2.32 4.80 -2.71
CA ILE A 23 -2.91 5.13 -1.41
C ILE A 23 -2.96 3.88 -0.51
N ALA A 24 -3.39 2.74 -1.04
CA ALA A 24 -3.43 1.50 -0.28
C ALA A 24 -2.04 1.06 0.21
N ALA A 25 -1.00 1.19 -0.64
CA ALA A 25 0.38 0.90 -0.29
C ALA A 25 0.89 1.82 0.83
N LYS A 26 0.63 3.12 0.76
CA LYS A 26 1.01 4.08 1.82
C LYS A 26 0.23 3.93 3.12
N LEU A 27 -1.04 3.55 3.04
CA LEU A 27 -1.83 3.22 4.21
C LEU A 27 -1.39 1.90 4.86
N TYR A 28 -0.90 0.94 4.06
CA TYR A 28 -0.27 -0.28 4.57
C TYR A 28 1.07 0.02 5.25
N GLU A 29 1.95 0.79 4.59
CA GLU A 29 3.25 1.23 5.11
C GLU A 29 3.12 1.95 6.46
N SER A 30 2.09 2.79 6.61
CA SER A 30 1.80 3.51 7.86
C SER A 30 1.08 2.67 8.93
N GLY A 31 0.87 1.37 8.68
CA GLY A 31 0.19 0.45 9.58
C GLY A 31 -1.31 0.72 9.77
N LYS A 32 -1.91 1.57 8.94
CA LYS A 32 -3.35 1.92 9.01
C LYS A 32 -4.24 0.87 8.36
N LEU A 33 -3.71 0.15 7.37
CA LEU A 33 -4.35 -0.99 6.73
C LEU A 33 -3.49 -2.24 6.91
N SER A 34 -4.14 -3.37 7.22
CA SER A 34 -3.50 -4.67 7.04
C SER A 34 -3.33 -4.99 5.56
N LEU A 35 -2.43 -5.92 5.24
CA LEU A 35 -2.21 -6.41 3.86
C LEU A 35 -3.54 -6.87 3.20
N GLY A 36 -4.42 -7.50 3.99
CA GLY A 36 -5.74 -7.92 3.52
C GLY A 36 -6.65 -6.75 3.16
N GLN A 37 -6.75 -5.75 4.04
CA GLN A 37 -7.60 -4.59 3.82
C GLN A 37 -7.10 -3.72 2.66
N ALA A 38 -5.78 -3.58 2.51
CA ALA A 38 -5.18 -2.85 1.40
C ALA A 38 -5.39 -3.57 0.04
N ALA A 39 -5.31 -4.91 0.04
CA ALA A 39 -5.65 -5.71 -1.13
C ALA A 39 -7.14 -5.58 -1.50
N GLU A 40 -8.04 -5.62 -0.51
CA GLU A 40 -9.47 -5.40 -0.73
C GLU A 40 -9.77 -4.00 -1.28
N MET A 41 -9.08 -2.96 -0.78
CA MET A 41 -9.19 -1.59 -1.29
C MET A 41 -8.83 -1.50 -2.78
N CYS A 42 -7.87 -2.31 -3.23
CA CYS A 42 -7.45 -2.36 -4.63
C CYS A 42 -8.24 -3.38 -5.47
N SER A 43 -9.22 -4.08 -4.89
CA SER A 43 -9.93 -5.22 -5.53
C SER A 43 -8.98 -6.32 -6.04
N MET A 44 -7.94 -6.64 -5.25
CA MET A 44 -6.90 -7.61 -5.59
C MET A 44 -6.82 -8.73 -4.56
N LYS A 45 -6.17 -9.84 -4.93
CA LYS A 45 -5.78 -10.86 -3.95
C LYS A 45 -4.61 -10.34 -3.11
N LYS A 46 -4.53 -10.81 -1.85
CA LYS A 46 -3.46 -10.44 -0.91
C LYS A 46 -2.05 -10.61 -1.49
N TRP A 47 -1.81 -11.72 -2.17
CA TRP A 47 -0.52 -12.03 -2.79
C TRP A 47 -0.16 -11.05 -3.90
N ASN A 48 -1.10 -10.76 -4.80
CA ASN A 48 -0.90 -9.78 -5.86
C ASN A 48 -0.65 -8.37 -5.28
N PHE A 49 -1.31 -8.02 -4.18
CA PHE A 49 -1.05 -6.75 -3.51
C PHE A 49 0.35 -6.71 -2.90
N ALA A 50 0.80 -7.80 -2.29
CA ALA A 50 2.16 -7.90 -1.75
C ALA A 50 3.24 -7.76 -2.84
N GLU A 51 2.99 -8.28 -4.03
CA GLU A 51 3.90 -8.11 -5.18
C GLU A 51 4.03 -6.64 -5.60
N ILE A 52 2.92 -5.90 -5.71
CA ILE A 52 2.97 -4.49 -6.16
C ILE A 52 3.50 -3.53 -5.10
N LEU A 53 3.62 -3.93 -3.82
CA LEU A 53 4.17 -3.05 -2.78
C LEU A 53 5.58 -2.58 -3.14
N ILE A 54 6.37 -3.43 -3.80
CA ILE A 54 7.73 -3.10 -4.22
C ILE A 54 7.76 -1.98 -5.27
N ASP A 55 6.78 -1.92 -6.17
CA ASP A 55 6.65 -0.85 -7.18
C ASP A 55 6.38 0.52 -6.55
N TYR A 56 5.80 0.54 -5.34
CA TYR A 56 5.54 1.76 -4.56
C TYR A 56 6.62 2.04 -3.50
N GLY A 57 7.72 1.29 -3.53
CA GLY A 57 8.82 1.42 -2.57
C GLY A 57 8.45 1.03 -1.14
N VAL A 58 7.40 0.24 -0.97
CA VAL A 58 6.95 -0.25 0.33
C VAL A 58 7.47 -1.66 0.53
N TYR A 59 8.29 -1.85 1.56
CA TYR A 59 8.83 -3.17 1.87
C TYR A 59 7.90 -3.90 2.85
N TYR A 60 7.67 -5.18 2.59
CA TYR A 60 6.88 -6.05 3.48
C TYR A 60 7.63 -6.38 4.77
N LEU A 61 8.96 -6.21 4.77
CA LEU A 61 9.84 -6.58 5.88
C LEU A 61 10.00 -5.42 6.86
N ASP A 62 9.76 -5.75 8.12
CA ASP A 62 9.77 -4.84 9.26
C ASP A 62 11.18 -4.29 9.56
N SER A 63 11.22 -3.09 10.12
CA SER A 63 12.38 -2.43 10.75
C SER A 63 13.15 -3.31 11.77
N SER A 64 12.60 -4.46 12.18
CA SER A 64 13.37 -5.51 12.87
C SER A 64 14.63 -5.94 12.11
N ILE A 65 14.63 -5.99 10.76
CA ILE A 65 15.86 -6.32 10.00
C ILE A 65 16.89 -5.19 10.10
N GLU A 66 16.48 -3.94 10.26
CA GLU A 66 17.43 -2.85 10.52
C GLU A 66 18.12 -3.01 11.87
N ALA A 67 17.46 -3.64 12.85
CA ALA A 67 18.08 -3.97 14.14
C ALA A 67 19.08 -5.12 14.01
N ASP A 68 18.80 -6.12 13.17
CA ASP A 68 19.74 -7.20 12.84
C ASP A 68 20.95 -6.70 12.02
N LEU A 69 20.77 -5.73 11.13
CA LEU A 69 21.86 -5.13 10.31
C LEU A 69 22.76 -4.15 11.07
N LYS A 70 22.37 -3.70 12.27
CA LYS A 70 23.16 -2.77 13.09
C LYS A 70 24.04 -3.45 14.15
N ASN A 71 24.02 -4.79 14.22
CA ASN A 71 24.88 -5.58 15.09
C ASN A 71 26.06 -6.18 14.30
N GLU A 72 26.96 -5.33 13.81
CA GLU A 72 28.32 -5.70 13.37
C GLU A 72 29.37 -4.95 14.19
#